data_AF-A0A537N746-F1
#
_entry.id   AF-A0A537N746-F1
#
_cell.length_a   1.000
_cell.length_b   1.000
_cell.length_c   1.000
_cell.angle_alpha   90.00
_cell.angle_beta   90.00
_cell.angle_gamma   90.00
#
_symmetry.space_group_name_H-M   'P 1'
#
loop_
_entity.id
_entity.type
_entity.pdbx_description
1 polymer ?
#
loop_
_entity_poly.entity_id
_entity_poly.type
_entity_poly.pdbx_seq_one_letter_code
_entity_poly.pdbx_strand_id
1 'polypeptide(L)'
;MFIRQNIQTLRFFRTTPAMRCPYLPHRLETKLVTELSGPDAISQHDTLTDAGFRRSHHFVYKPLCDGCRACVPVRIRVRDFEHSKAQRRILRRNEHIHVSEAQALATGEQYALFARYVLARHHDGDMADMDFDDYRAMVEESPVETAIIEFRDDSADGRLVGACLVDWLSSGVSAVYSYFDPQDPRRGLGTYMILWLADAAARRGLP
;
A
#
# COMPACT_ATOMS: atom_id res chain seq x y z
N MET A 1 -21.87 -16.60 -31.90
CA MET A 1 -21.00 -17.27 -30.91
C MET A 1 -21.06 -16.44 -29.64
N PHE A 2 -21.95 -16.79 -28.71
CA PHE A 2 -22.10 -16.07 -27.45
C PHE A 2 -20.96 -16.49 -26.52
N ILE A 3 -19.96 -15.60 -26.34
CA ILE A 3 -18.99 -15.75 -25.26
C ILE A 3 -19.78 -15.53 -23.97
N ARG A 4 -20.11 -16.60 -23.25
CA ARG A 4 -20.50 -16.49 -21.85
C ARG A 4 -19.30 -15.91 -21.12
N GLN A 5 -19.28 -14.59 -20.90
CA GLN A 5 -18.43 -14.03 -19.86
C GLN A 5 -18.91 -14.67 -18.56
N ASN A 6 -18.10 -15.58 -18.04
CA ASN A 6 -18.36 -16.25 -16.78
C ASN A 6 -18.02 -15.25 -15.68
N ILE A 7 -18.90 -14.27 -15.45
CA ILE A 7 -18.69 -13.21 -14.44
C ILE A 7 -18.58 -13.90 -13.09
N GLN A 8 -17.36 -14.00 -12.56
CA GLN A 8 -17.15 -14.57 -11.24
C GLN A 8 -17.82 -13.66 -10.22
N THR A 9 -18.89 -14.14 -9.58
CA THR A 9 -19.65 -13.34 -8.63
C THR A 9 -18.87 -13.20 -7.33
N LEU A 10 -18.52 -11.97 -6.95
CA LEU A 10 -17.88 -11.68 -5.67
C LEU A 10 -18.78 -12.11 -4.51
N ARG A 11 -18.20 -12.86 -3.57
CA ARG A 11 -18.86 -13.24 -2.32
C ARG A 11 -18.33 -12.37 -1.20
N PHE A 12 -19.21 -11.66 -0.52
CA PHE A 12 -18.84 -10.81 0.60
C PHE A 12 -19.19 -11.48 1.93
N PHE A 13 -18.26 -11.38 2.87
CA PHE A 13 -18.37 -11.91 4.22
C PHE A 13 -18.17 -10.77 5.23
N ARG A 14 -18.93 -10.78 6.31
CA ARG A 14 -18.71 -9.86 7.44
C ARG A 14 -17.89 -10.59 8.50
N THR A 15 -16.81 -9.96 8.98
CA THR A 15 -16.00 -10.54 10.05
C THR A 15 -16.79 -10.59 11.36
N THR A 16 -16.76 -11.73 12.05
CA THR A 16 -17.38 -11.94 13.36
C THR A 16 -16.50 -12.84 14.23
N PRO A 17 -16.35 -12.57 15.55
CA PRO A 17 -16.93 -11.45 16.29
C PRO A 17 -16.27 -10.10 15.92
N ALA A 18 -16.86 -9.00 16.40
CA ALA A 18 -16.25 -7.69 16.23
C ALA A 18 -14.95 -7.59 17.04
N MET A 19 -13.90 -7.02 16.45
CA MET A 19 -12.58 -6.85 17.08
C MET A 19 -12.41 -5.43 17.60
N ARG A 20 -11.36 -5.14 18.39
CA ARG A 20 -11.05 -3.76 18.80
C ARG A 20 -10.72 -2.92 17.57
N CYS A 21 -11.28 -1.71 17.50
CA CYS A 21 -10.96 -0.78 16.42
C CYS A 21 -9.51 -0.30 16.55
N PRO A 22 -8.70 -0.37 15.47
CA PRO A 22 -7.30 0.05 15.54
C PRO A 22 -7.12 1.57 15.61
N TYR A 23 -8.14 2.35 15.23
CA TYR A 23 -8.04 3.81 15.15
C TYR A 23 -8.72 4.57 16.28
N LEU A 24 -9.79 4.00 16.85
CA LEU A 24 -10.61 4.69 17.85
C LEU A 24 -10.72 3.85 19.12
N PRO A 25 -10.24 4.36 20.26
CA PRO A 25 -10.33 3.63 21.52
C PRO A 25 -11.79 3.39 21.88
N HIS A 26 -12.06 2.26 22.53
CA HIS A 26 -13.40 1.83 22.98
C HIS A 26 -14.43 1.60 21.86
N ARG A 27 -14.02 1.55 20.59
CA ARG A 27 -14.88 1.10 19.49
C ARG A 27 -14.51 -0.31 19.05
N LEU A 28 -15.51 -0.99 18.50
CA LEU A 28 -15.33 -2.27 17.82
C LEU A 28 -15.34 -2.07 16.31
N GLU A 29 -14.61 -2.92 15.61
CA GLU A 29 -14.54 -2.99 14.16
C GLU A 29 -15.10 -4.33 13.67
N THR A 30 -15.88 -4.25 12.61
CA THR A 30 -16.13 -5.37 11.70
C THR A 30 -15.78 -4.92 10.29
N LYS A 31 -15.35 -5.86 9.44
CA LYS A 31 -14.99 -5.62 8.05
C LYS A 31 -15.94 -6.39 7.15
N LEU A 32 -16.29 -5.80 6.02
CA LEU A 32 -16.81 -6.53 4.87
C LEU A 32 -15.60 -6.96 4.04
N VAL A 33 -15.46 -8.25 3.76
CA VAL A 33 -14.29 -8.85 3.11
C VAL A 33 -14.76 -9.66 1.91
N THR A 34 -13.99 -9.63 0.83
CA THR A 34 -14.10 -10.55 -0.29
C THR A 34 -12.70 -10.93 -0.78
N GLU A 35 -12.61 -12.02 -1.51
CA GLU A 35 -11.37 -12.54 -2.08
C GLU A 35 -11.32 -12.18 -3.57
N LEU A 36 -10.19 -11.65 -4.00
CA LEU A 36 -9.87 -11.46 -5.41
C LEU A 36 -9.26 -12.74 -5.95
N SER A 37 -9.84 -13.28 -7.03
CA SER A 37 -9.34 -14.48 -7.67
C SER A 37 -9.77 -14.54 -9.13
N GLY A 38 -9.06 -15.37 -9.91
CA GLY A 38 -9.41 -15.62 -11.29
C GLY A 38 -9.12 -14.46 -12.24
N PRO A 39 -9.58 -14.55 -13.49
CA PRO A 39 -9.22 -13.62 -14.56
C PRO A 39 -9.79 -12.21 -14.37
N ASP A 40 -10.86 -12.06 -13.58
CA ASP A 40 -11.52 -10.77 -13.37
C ASP A 40 -10.91 -9.96 -12.21
N ALA A 41 -9.93 -10.52 -11.49
CA ALA A 41 -9.39 -9.96 -10.24
C ALA A 41 -8.92 -8.49 -10.37
N ILE A 42 -8.26 -8.14 -11.48
CA ILE A 42 -7.79 -6.77 -11.76
C ILE A 42 -8.99 -5.81 -11.84
N SER A 43 -9.98 -6.13 -12.68
CA SER A 43 -11.17 -5.28 -12.87
C SER A 43 -12.02 -5.15 -11.60
N GLN A 44 -12.09 -6.23 -10.80
CA GLN A 44 -12.78 -6.24 -9.52
C GLN A 44 -12.03 -5.38 -8.49
N HIS A 45 -10.70 -5.45 -8.49
CA HIS A 45 -9.87 -4.64 -7.59
C HIS A 45 -10.03 -3.14 -7.88
N ASP A 46 -10.01 -2.73 -9.15
CA ASP A 46 -10.26 -1.33 -9.55
C ASP A 46 -11.60 -0.84 -9.01
N THR A 47 -12.67 -1.59 -9.30
CA THR A 47 -14.03 -1.25 -8.89
C THR A 47 -14.17 -1.16 -7.37
N LEU A 48 -13.59 -2.12 -6.64
CA LEU A 48 -13.68 -2.18 -5.18
C LEU A 48 -12.84 -1.08 -4.52
N THR A 49 -11.67 -0.77 -5.06
CA THR A 49 -10.84 0.34 -4.58
C THR A 49 -11.61 1.65 -4.71
N ASP A 50 -12.29 1.90 -5.84
CA ASP A 50 -13.18 3.06 -6.05
C ASP A 50 -14.38 3.10 -5.10
N ALA A 51 -14.90 1.94 -4.71
CA ALA A 51 -15.89 1.82 -3.65
C ALA A 51 -15.32 2.01 -2.22
N GLY A 52 -14.00 2.23 -2.07
CA GLY A 52 -13.33 2.47 -0.79
C GLY A 52 -12.90 1.21 -0.05
N PHE A 53 -12.77 0.07 -0.74
CA PHE A 53 -12.08 -1.11 -0.20
C PHE A 53 -10.57 -0.89 -0.20
N ARG A 54 -9.89 -1.64 0.66
CA ARG A 54 -8.43 -1.70 0.84
C ARG A 54 -7.99 -3.14 0.59
N ARG A 55 -6.74 -3.36 0.16
CA ARG A 55 -6.20 -4.70 -0.11
C ARG A 55 -5.25 -5.16 1.00
N SER A 56 -5.24 -6.48 1.23
CA SER A 56 -4.24 -7.20 2.03
C SER A 56 -4.10 -8.60 1.46
N HIS A 57 -2.94 -8.97 0.91
CA HIS A 57 -2.76 -10.21 0.15
C HIS A 57 -3.83 -10.34 -0.97
N HIS A 58 -4.48 -11.50 -1.06
CA HIS A 58 -5.59 -11.78 -1.98
C HIS A 58 -6.96 -11.29 -1.48
N PHE A 59 -7.04 -10.71 -0.28
CA PHE A 59 -8.28 -10.16 0.26
C PHE A 59 -8.41 -8.66 0.01
N VAL A 60 -9.64 -8.23 -0.21
CA VAL A 60 -10.03 -6.82 -0.18
C VAL A 60 -11.14 -6.61 0.83
N TYR A 61 -11.02 -5.54 1.61
CA TYR A 61 -11.89 -5.30 2.75
C TYR A 61 -12.27 -3.83 2.89
N LYS A 62 -13.41 -3.58 3.53
CA LYS A 62 -13.87 -2.24 3.90
C LYS A 62 -14.45 -2.29 5.33
N PRO A 63 -14.06 -1.37 6.22
CA PRO A 63 -14.70 -1.28 7.54
C PRO A 63 -16.22 -1.08 7.41
N LEU A 64 -16.98 -1.87 8.17
CA LEU A 64 -18.43 -1.87 8.21
C LEU A 64 -18.88 -1.92 9.68
N CYS A 65 -18.51 -0.90 10.45
CA CYS A 65 -18.78 -0.82 11.89
C CYS A 65 -20.16 -0.20 12.15
N ASP A 66 -20.87 -0.70 13.15
CA ASP A 66 -22.19 -0.19 13.51
C ASP A 66 -22.08 1.24 14.07
N GLY A 67 -22.81 2.19 13.47
CA GLY A 67 -22.84 3.59 13.91
C GLY A 67 -21.50 4.35 13.80
N CYS A 68 -20.56 3.92 12.95
CA CYS A 68 -19.28 4.59 12.75
C CYS A 68 -18.95 4.80 11.26
N ARG A 69 -18.48 5.99 10.89
CA ARG A 69 -18.04 6.34 9.53
C ARG A 69 -16.65 7.00 9.50
N ALA A 70 -15.86 6.81 10.56
CA ALA A 70 -14.56 7.46 10.72
C ALA A 70 -13.48 6.93 9.76
N CYS A 71 -13.61 5.68 9.29
CA CYS A 71 -12.69 5.09 8.32
C CYS A 71 -12.98 5.64 6.93
N VAL A 72 -12.34 6.75 6.58
CA VAL A 72 -12.45 7.38 5.25
C VAL A 72 -11.25 6.95 4.39
N PRO A 73 -11.47 6.46 3.15
CA PRO A 73 -10.38 6.24 2.20
C PRO A 73 -9.81 7.60 1.76
N VAL A 74 -8.55 7.85 2.06
CA VAL A 74 -7.86 9.09 1.68
C VAL A 74 -7.27 8.94 0.29
N ARG A 75 -7.46 9.94 -0.57
CA ARG A 75 -6.95 9.97 -1.95
C ARG A 75 -6.28 11.31 -2.24
N ILE A 76 -5.26 11.28 -3.07
CA ILE A 76 -4.66 12.47 -3.68
C ILE A 76 -5.19 12.55 -5.10
N ARG A 77 -5.84 13.67 -5.45
CA ARG A 77 -6.24 13.96 -6.84
C ARG A 77 -5.02 14.47 -7.56
N VAL A 78 -4.36 13.61 -8.31
CA VAL A 78 -3.01 13.87 -8.85
C VAL A 78 -3.03 15.05 -9.81
N ARG A 79 -4.08 15.16 -10.63
CA ARG A 79 -4.25 16.28 -11.58
C ARG A 79 -4.25 17.66 -10.93
N ASP A 80 -4.77 17.75 -9.71
CA ASP A 80 -4.97 19.01 -8.99
C ASP A 80 -3.93 19.17 -7.85
N PHE A 81 -2.96 18.25 -7.74
CA PHE A 81 -2.01 18.21 -6.64
C PHE A 81 -0.82 19.13 -6.90
N GLU A 82 -0.71 20.18 -6.09
CA GLU A 82 0.46 21.06 -6.08
C GLU A 82 1.28 20.89 -4.80
N HIS A 83 2.59 20.74 -4.98
CA HIS A 83 3.51 20.69 -3.85
C HIS A 83 3.45 21.97 -3.00
N SER A 84 3.34 21.82 -1.69
CA SER A 84 3.55 22.90 -0.73
C SER A 84 5.04 23.28 -0.61
N LYS A 85 5.33 24.43 0.02
CA LYS A 85 6.71 24.86 0.32
C LYS A 85 7.48 23.80 1.14
N ALA A 86 6.81 23.13 2.08
CA ALA A 86 7.40 22.09 2.91
C ALA A 86 7.70 20.82 2.11
N GLN A 87 6.76 20.37 1.27
CA GLN A 87 6.94 19.21 0.40
C GLN A 87 8.07 19.44 -0.61
N ARG A 88 8.15 20.63 -1.23
CA ARG A 88 9.30 20.99 -2.09
C ARG A 88 10.65 20.91 -1.38
N ARG A 89 10.70 21.24 -0.08
CA ARG A 89 11.94 21.11 0.72
C ARG A 89 12.30 19.64 0.94
N ILE A 90 11.31 18.78 1.18
CA ILE A 90 11.50 17.33 1.34
C ILE A 90 12.01 16.72 0.03
N LEU A 91 11.42 17.08 -1.12
CA LEU A 91 11.89 16.62 -2.43
C LEU A 91 13.37 16.97 -2.66
N ARG A 92 13.75 18.24 -2.49
CA ARG A 92 15.16 18.67 -2.64
C ARG A 92 16.12 17.93 -1.70
N ARG A 93 15.70 17.67 -0.46
CA ARG A 93 16.56 16.97 0.51
C ARG A 93 16.86 15.52 0.09
N ASN A 94 15.98 14.91 -0.68
CA ASN A 94 16.10 13.51 -1.10
C ASN A 94 16.41 13.39 -2.61
N GLU A 95 16.94 14.45 -3.24
CA GLU A 95 17.20 14.48 -4.69
C GLU A 95 18.27 13.47 -5.16
N HIS A 96 19.13 13.01 -4.26
CA HIS A 96 20.13 11.96 -4.49
C HIS A 96 19.56 10.55 -4.33
N ILE A 97 18.28 10.40 -3.96
CA ILE A 97 17.65 9.08 -3.89
C ILE A 97 17.30 8.60 -5.29
N HIS A 98 17.88 7.47 -5.67
CA HIS A 98 17.57 6.75 -6.88
C HIS A 98 16.30 5.89 -6.65
N VAL A 99 15.35 5.98 -7.57
CA VAL A 99 14.07 5.26 -7.45
C VAL A 99 13.87 4.36 -8.65
N SER A 100 13.56 3.10 -8.40
CA SER A 100 13.31 2.10 -9.44
C SER A 100 12.08 1.26 -9.10
N GLU A 101 11.34 0.87 -10.12
CA GLU A 101 10.28 -0.13 -10.01
C GLU A 101 10.86 -1.51 -10.29
N ALA A 102 10.54 -2.47 -9.42
CA ALA A 102 10.93 -3.85 -9.54
C ALA A 102 9.69 -4.75 -9.45
N GLN A 103 9.84 -5.98 -9.96
CA GLN A 103 8.84 -7.02 -9.74
C GLN A 103 8.65 -7.24 -8.25
N ALA A 104 7.42 -7.54 -7.82
CA ALA A 104 7.11 -7.89 -6.44
C ALA A 104 7.67 -9.28 -6.09
N LEU A 105 8.99 -9.36 -5.90
CA LEU A 105 9.74 -10.50 -5.42
C LEU A 105 10.44 -10.10 -4.12
N ALA A 106 10.22 -10.88 -3.07
CA ALA A 106 10.72 -10.56 -1.74
C ALA A 106 12.23 -10.82 -1.65
N THR A 107 12.98 -9.83 -1.18
CA THR A 107 14.42 -9.97 -0.94
C THR A 107 14.77 -9.85 0.54
N GLY A 108 15.91 -10.45 0.92
CA GLY A 108 16.41 -10.34 2.30
C GLY A 108 16.75 -8.90 2.71
N GLU A 109 17.26 -8.07 1.78
CA GLU A 109 17.55 -6.66 2.05
C GLU A 109 16.26 -5.87 2.37
N GLN A 110 15.22 -6.09 1.56
CA GLN A 110 13.90 -5.50 1.77
C GLN A 110 13.31 -5.90 3.14
N TYR A 111 13.32 -7.19 3.46
CA TYR A 111 12.84 -7.68 4.75
C TYR A 111 13.62 -7.10 5.93
N ALA A 112 14.95 -7.01 5.82
CA ALA A 112 15.78 -6.40 6.86
C ALA A 112 15.43 -4.91 7.08
N LEU A 113 15.03 -4.18 6.04
CA LEU A 113 14.53 -2.80 6.17
C LEU A 113 13.12 -2.76 6.78
N PHE A 114 12.22 -3.63 6.30
CA PHE A 114 10.87 -3.79 6.83
C PHE A 114 10.87 -4.07 8.34
N ALA A 115 11.63 -5.07 8.79
CA ALA A 115 11.70 -5.46 10.19
C ALA A 115 12.20 -4.31 11.09
N ARG A 116 13.24 -3.58 10.66
CA ARG A 116 13.72 -2.38 11.37
C ARG A 116 12.66 -1.29 11.45
N TYR A 117 11.95 -1.03 10.35
CA TYR A 117 10.91 0.00 10.29
C TYR A 117 9.74 -0.33 11.23
N VAL A 118 9.24 -1.57 11.17
CA VAL A 118 8.13 -2.03 12.00
C VAL A 118 8.52 -2.01 13.48
N LEU A 119 9.69 -2.53 13.85
CA LEU A 119 10.17 -2.46 15.22
C LEU A 119 10.30 -1.02 15.73
N ALA A 120 10.75 -0.08 14.90
CA ALA A 120 10.93 1.31 15.31
C ALA A 120 9.62 2.10 15.45
N ARG A 121 8.55 1.75 14.72
CA ARG A 121 7.32 2.56 14.64
C ARG A 121 6.03 1.87 15.02
N HIS A 122 6.03 0.55 14.98
CA HIS A 122 4.85 -0.30 15.08
C HIS A 122 5.14 -1.54 15.94
N HIS A 123 6.03 -1.43 16.94
CA HIS A 123 6.44 -2.55 17.79
C HIS A 123 5.29 -3.28 18.49
N ASP A 124 4.16 -2.60 18.75
CA ASP A 124 2.98 -3.19 19.37
C ASP A 124 1.93 -3.68 18.36
N GLY A 125 2.22 -3.63 17.06
CA GLY A 125 1.31 -4.00 15.99
C GLY A 125 1.55 -5.42 15.48
N ASP A 126 0.50 -6.04 14.93
CA ASP A 126 0.52 -7.43 14.43
C ASP A 126 1.66 -7.73 13.43
N MET A 127 2.16 -6.72 12.72
CA MET A 127 3.26 -6.87 11.77
C MET A 127 4.65 -7.00 12.43
N ALA A 128 4.78 -6.69 13.72
CA ALA A 128 6.06 -6.78 14.43
C ALA A 128 6.56 -8.22 14.60
N ASP A 129 5.63 -9.18 14.56
CA ASP A 129 5.91 -10.61 14.70
C ASP A 129 6.08 -11.33 13.35
N MET A 130 5.93 -10.62 12.22
CA MET A 130 6.08 -11.21 10.89
C MET A 130 7.51 -11.67 10.64
N ASP A 131 7.68 -12.91 10.19
CA ASP A 131 8.96 -13.42 9.71
C ASP A 131 9.18 -13.14 8.21
N PHE A 132 10.25 -13.70 7.64
CA PHE A 132 10.55 -13.54 6.22
C PHE A 132 9.51 -14.21 5.31
N ASP A 133 8.93 -15.33 5.71
CA ASP A 133 7.93 -16.05 4.93
C ASP A 133 6.60 -15.28 4.93
N ASP A 134 6.21 -14.68 6.05
CA ASP A 134 5.07 -13.75 6.14
C ASP A 134 5.28 -12.52 5.24
N TYR A 135 6.47 -11.91 5.29
CA TYR A 135 6.84 -10.80 4.42
C TYR A 135 6.78 -11.20 2.94
N ARG A 136 7.30 -12.39 2.60
CA ARG A 136 7.25 -12.93 1.24
C ARG A 136 5.82 -13.11 0.78
N ALA A 137 4.95 -13.71 1.60
CA ALA A 137 3.55 -13.87 1.27
C ALA A 137 2.84 -12.52 1.04
N MET A 138 3.18 -11.48 1.82
CA MET A 138 2.65 -10.13 1.61
C MET A 138 3.05 -9.54 0.26
N VAL A 139 4.29 -9.76 -0.17
CA VAL A 139 4.85 -9.19 -1.41
C VAL A 139 4.42 -9.98 -2.64
N GLU A 140 4.50 -11.31 -2.59
CA GLU A 140 4.42 -12.17 -3.78
C GLU A 140 3.00 -12.71 -4.03
N GLU A 141 2.16 -12.84 -3.00
CA GLU A 141 0.80 -13.38 -3.15
C GLU A 141 -0.21 -12.29 -3.50
N SER A 142 -0.10 -11.80 -4.75
CA SER A 142 -1.05 -10.84 -5.31
C SER A 142 -1.85 -11.42 -6.47
N PRO A 143 -3.19 -11.32 -6.46
CA PRO A 143 -4.03 -11.67 -7.60
C PRO A 143 -4.15 -10.53 -8.64
N VAL A 144 -3.39 -9.44 -8.48
CA VAL A 144 -3.42 -8.25 -9.33
C VAL A 144 -2.00 -7.81 -9.72
N GLU A 145 -1.90 -6.81 -10.60
CA GLU A 145 -0.63 -6.21 -11.00
C GLU A 145 0.00 -5.43 -9.85
N THR A 146 0.89 -6.10 -9.12
CA THR A 146 1.63 -5.53 -7.99
C THR A 146 3.10 -5.39 -8.34
N ALA A 147 3.67 -4.24 -7.98
CA ALA A 147 5.09 -3.94 -8.10
C ALA A 147 5.65 -3.46 -6.77
N ILE A 148 6.97 -3.46 -6.63
CA ILE A 148 7.65 -2.80 -5.52
C ILE A 148 8.49 -1.64 -6.04
N ILE A 149 8.30 -0.47 -5.45
CA ILE A 149 9.11 0.72 -5.72
C ILE A 149 10.22 0.77 -4.70
N GLU A 150 11.47 0.64 -5.14
CA GLU A 150 12.66 0.73 -4.30
C GLU A 150 13.27 2.12 -4.35
N PHE A 151 13.68 2.62 -3.17
CA PHE A 151 14.34 3.90 -2.98
C PHE A 151 15.73 3.62 -2.41
N ARG A 152 16.77 3.95 -3.18
CA ARG A 152 18.17 3.69 -2.86
C ARG A 152 18.95 4.98 -2.73
N ASP A 153 19.83 5.09 -1.74
CA ASP A 153 20.71 6.26 -1.61
C ASP A 153 21.89 6.19 -2.60
N ASP A 154 22.72 7.23 -2.59
CA ASP A 154 23.87 7.41 -3.49
C ASP A 154 25.16 6.78 -2.94
N SER A 155 25.05 5.89 -1.94
CA SER A 155 26.19 5.12 -1.46
C SER A 155 26.76 4.24 -2.58
N ALA A 156 28.03 3.84 -2.45
CA ALA A 156 28.70 3.02 -3.47
C ALA A 156 28.00 1.67 -3.72
N ASP A 157 27.30 1.14 -2.72
CA ASP A 157 26.49 -0.07 -2.76
C ASP A 157 25.00 0.18 -3.07
N GLY A 158 24.56 1.44 -3.18
CA GLY A 158 23.17 1.79 -3.49
C GLY A 158 22.19 1.27 -2.45
N ARG A 159 22.42 1.60 -1.17
CA ARG A 159 21.72 1.01 -0.04
C ARG A 159 20.21 1.30 -0.08
N LEU A 160 19.39 0.28 0.16
CA LEU A 160 17.93 0.44 0.23
C LEU A 160 17.52 1.27 1.47
N VAL A 161 16.88 2.41 1.23
CA VAL A 161 16.39 3.34 2.26
C VAL A 161 14.88 3.42 2.35
N GLY A 162 14.16 2.86 1.38
CA GLY A 162 12.71 2.78 1.40
C GLY A 162 12.19 1.80 0.35
N ALA A 163 11.03 1.21 0.62
CA ALA A 163 10.29 0.48 -0.38
C ALA A 163 8.78 0.67 -0.22
N CYS A 164 8.06 0.62 -1.34
CA CYS A 164 6.60 0.66 -1.36
C CYS A 164 6.05 -0.43 -2.25
N LEU A 165 5.27 -1.34 -1.68
CA LEU A 165 4.43 -2.26 -2.43
C LEU A 165 3.24 -1.47 -2.99
N VAL A 166 3.05 -1.55 -4.30
CA VAL A 166 2.03 -0.76 -5.00
C VAL A 166 1.22 -1.61 -5.96
N ASP A 167 -0.05 -1.25 -6.11
CA ASP A 167 -0.90 -1.74 -7.21
C ASP A 167 -1.16 -0.58 -8.17
N TRP A 168 -0.88 -0.80 -9.46
CA TRP A 168 -1.25 0.13 -10.51
C TRP A 168 -2.69 -0.15 -10.94
N LEU A 169 -3.56 0.83 -10.76
CA LEU A 169 -4.99 0.74 -11.04
C LEU A 169 -5.33 1.65 -12.22
N SER A 170 -6.45 1.39 -12.89
CA SER A 170 -6.94 2.32 -13.91
C SER A 170 -7.29 3.70 -13.34
N SER A 171 -7.61 3.78 -12.05
CA SER A 171 -8.00 5.00 -11.34
C SER A 171 -6.92 5.61 -10.44
N GLY A 172 -5.66 5.14 -10.52
CA GLY A 172 -4.57 5.68 -9.71
C GLY A 172 -3.52 4.65 -9.31
N VAL A 173 -2.77 4.97 -8.26
CA VAL A 173 -1.83 4.04 -7.61
C VAL A 173 -2.28 3.78 -6.18
N SER A 174 -2.38 2.50 -5.80
CA SER A 174 -2.63 2.08 -4.43
C SER A 174 -1.29 1.81 -3.74
N ALA A 175 -0.96 2.59 -2.71
CA ALA A 175 0.17 2.29 -1.84
C ALA A 175 -0.25 1.23 -0.81
N VAL A 176 -0.04 -0.05 -1.14
CA VAL A 176 -0.48 -1.21 -0.34
C VAL A 176 0.25 -1.23 1.00
N TYR A 177 1.57 -1.11 0.95
CA TYR A 177 2.39 -1.03 2.15
C TYR A 177 3.70 -0.29 1.85
N SER A 178 4.13 0.57 2.77
CA SER A 178 5.36 1.34 2.63
C SER A 178 6.19 1.30 3.90
N TYR A 179 7.50 1.14 3.75
CA TYR A 179 8.45 1.15 4.85
C TYR A 179 9.75 1.84 4.42
N PHE A 180 10.48 2.39 5.37
CA PHE A 180 11.68 3.17 5.10
C PHE A 180 12.62 3.21 6.29
N ASP A 181 13.83 3.71 6.07
CA ASP A 181 14.84 3.82 7.10
C ASP A 181 14.42 4.83 8.18
N PRO A 182 14.15 4.40 9.44
CA PRO A 182 13.66 5.29 10.47
C PRO A 182 14.76 6.16 11.11
N GLN A 183 16.04 5.97 10.76
CA GLN A 183 17.17 6.58 11.48
C GLN A 183 17.26 8.11 11.39
N ASP A 184 16.84 8.74 10.28
CA ASP A 184 16.78 10.20 10.16
C ASP A 184 15.37 10.70 9.84
N PRO A 185 14.51 10.89 10.88
CA PRO A 185 13.17 11.42 10.71
C PRO A 185 13.13 12.78 10.01
N ARG A 186 14.21 13.57 10.12
CA ARG A 186 14.28 14.91 9.51
C ARG A 186 14.32 14.82 7.99
N ARG A 187 14.75 13.69 7.39
CA ARG A 187 14.72 13.49 5.94
C ARG A 187 13.30 13.51 5.39
N GLY A 188 12.33 13.02 6.17
CA GLY A 188 10.93 12.94 5.76
C GLY A 188 10.69 11.88 4.69
N LEU A 189 11.39 10.74 4.75
CA LEU A 189 11.33 9.67 3.74
C LEU A 189 9.91 9.17 3.46
N GLY A 190 9.10 8.94 4.49
CA GLY A 190 7.70 8.54 4.29
C GLY A 190 6.92 9.56 3.46
N THR A 191 7.07 10.86 3.73
CA THR A 191 6.44 11.90 2.90
C THR A 191 7.04 11.93 1.50
N TYR A 192 8.37 11.82 1.37
CA TYR A 192 9.04 11.78 0.07
C TYR A 192 8.50 10.66 -0.83
N MET A 193 8.34 9.45 -0.30
CA MET A 193 7.79 8.30 -1.05
C MET A 193 6.37 8.55 -1.55
N ILE A 194 5.50 9.13 -0.71
CA ILE A 194 4.13 9.48 -1.12
C ILE A 194 4.11 10.54 -2.21
N LEU A 195 4.97 11.57 -2.11
CA LEU A 195 5.11 12.59 -3.16
C LEU A 195 5.61 11.97 -4.47
N TRP A 196 6.61 11.09 -4.39
CA TRP A 196 7.12 10.40 -5.56
C TRP A 196 6.03 9.57 -6.25
N LEU A 197 5.19 8.86 -5.48
CA LEU A 197 4.07 8.09 -6.03
C LEU A 197 3.02 8.98 -6.70
N ALA A 198 2.69 10.12 -6.10
CA ALA A 198 1.79 11.10 -6.72
C ALA A 198 2.36 11.59 -8.06
N ASP A 199 3.65 11.95 -8.11
CA ASP A 199 4.31 12.36 -9.34
C ASP A 199 4.42 11.21 -10.37
N ALA A 200 4.62 9.99 -9.91
CA ALA A 200 4.70 8.80 -10.76
C ALA A 200 3.33 8.46 -11.38
N ALA A 201 2.25 8.61 -10.63
CA ALA A 201 0.88 8.52 -11.15
C ALA A 201 0.60 9.62 -12.18
N ALA A 202 1.05 10.87 -11.91
CA ALA A 202 0.90 11.99 -12.84
C ALA A 202 1.60 11.71 -14.18
N ARG A 203 2.86 11.23 -14.12
CA ARG A 203 3.65 10.87 -15.31
C ARG A 203 3.01 9.74 -16.13
N ARG A 204 2.24 8.87 -15.50
CA ARG A 204 1.48 7.79 -16.14
C ARG A 204 0.10 8.23 -16.67
N GLY A 205 -0.29 9.49 -16.45
CA GLY A 205 -1.60 10.00 -16.86
C GLY A 205 -2.76 9.45 -16.02
N LEU A 206 -2.47 8.93 -14.83
CA LEU A 206 -3.49 8.46 -13.89
C LEU A 206 -4.12 9.66 -13.12
N PRO A 207 -5.40 9.55 -12.71
CA PRO A 207 -6.14 10.67 -12.11
C PRO A 207 -5.74 11.05 -10.67
#